data_AF-D9TSE0-F1
#
_entry.id   AF-D9TSE0-F1
#
_cell.length_a   1.000
_cell.length_b   1.000
_cell.length_c   1.000
_cell.angle_alpha   90.00
_cell.angle_beta   90.00
_cell.angle_gamma   90.00
#
_symmetry.space_group_name_H-M   'P 1'
#
loop_
_entity.id
_entity.type
_entity.pdbx_description
1 polymer ?
#
loop_
_entity_poly.entity_id
_entity_poly.type
_entity_poly.pdbx_seq_one_letter_code
_entity_poly.pdbx_strand_id
1 'polypeptide(L)'
;MHIDGTGNLDADKRVITLKGNGTVKKVYHKVGDKVKAGELLYQIEDDNLNQQLQDALINLELAQEQLDNDTKSYNDTISKQKIISSYSGIVDSINVKVGQNVNPGTAIAVITDYSNASIKVPFNGSQINNIKVGQSADVYLYNSYTTVKGIVTDVSTQAIPVNGASYYYVTVSLPNPGALTDGMTAQVTVHTNIGDERAIQNGTLSVKNSNTVTASIQGTIASINVKEGQKVSAGTLIATLTSDVNDIQIKNDNLKLQQAQSNYDNIQSQINSLNIYAPIDGVIISQNINEGDELSGQSSSNYSSNASSGGNSNTSNSSNTSVSSLSSITNQSDTAVIVNNNNYSVDVPIDETDISKIKIGQKATLTTDDLQGETFEGTVTEISSIPTIQNNVASYDVTVSLPYTDKLKLGQTMNVSIIVAQKENTLLLPIEAVQTNGNNKYVILYNENNSNNNGGRARNIRQVQTGLYNDKYIEILSGLNEGDKVLIFGAATSSTNNNNSRSGFSGFGGENFGNRSFGGGSGGAGFIIRQQSGGNRSRN
;
A
#
# COMPACT_ATOMS: atom_id res chain seq x y z
N MET A 1 5.21 -17.33 53.09
CA MET A 1 6.14 -16.20 52.97
C MET A 1 5.64 -15.33 51.84
N HIS A 2 5.68 -14.02 52.05
CA HIS A 2 5.26 -13.03 51.08
C HIS A 2 6.42 -12.08 50.82
N ILE A 3 6.46 -11.53 49.61
CA ILE A 3 7.28 -10.37 49.29
C ILE A 3 6.30 -9.28 48.87
N ASP A 4 6.34 -8.17 49.58
CA ASP A 4 5.41 -7.07 49.41
C ASP A 4 6.08 -5.94 48.62
N GLY A 5 5.29 -5.24 47.83
CA GLY A 5 5.71 -4.03 47.13
C GLY A 5 4.52 -3.21 46.70
N THR A 6 4.79 -2.03 46.14
CA THR A 6 3.75 -1.10 45.67
C THR A 6 4.01 -0.73 44.23
N GLY A 7 2.96 -0.70 43.43
CA GLY A 7 3.03 -0.29 42.03
C GLY A 7 1.76 0.43 41.60
N ASN A 8 1.77 1.00 40.41
CA ASN A 8 0.59 1.63 39.84
C ASN A 8 -0.12 0.67 38.90
N LEU A 9 -1.45 0.66 38.96
CA LEU A 9 -2.28 -0.10 38.05
C LEU A 9 -2.15 0.47 36.64
N ASP A 10 -1.78 -0.38 35.70
CA ASP A 10 -1.70 -0.07 34.28
C ASP A 10 -2.45 -1.10 33.44
N ALA A 11 -2.54 -0.83 32.15
CA ALA A 11 -3.13 -1.70 31.15
C ALA A 11 -2.47 -1.43 29.80
N ASP A 12 -2.59 -2.36 28.84
CA ASP A 12 -2.08 -2.15 27.48
C ASP A 12 -2.84 -0.99 26.82
N LYS A 13 -2.15 0.15 26.67
CA LYS A 13 -2.67 1.36 26.04
C LYS A 13 -2.12 1.51 24.63
N ARG A 14 -2.98 1.85 23.69
CA ARG A 14 -2.61 2.20 22.32
C ARG A 14 -3.10 3.60 21.99
N VAL A 15 -2.13 4.47 21.69
CA VAL A 15 -2.39 5.81 21.17
C VAL A 15 -2.64 5.71 19.68
N ILE A 16 -3.74 6.28 19.23
CA ILE A 16 -4.12 6.39 17.83
C ILE A 16 -3.61 7.72 17.31
N THR A 17 -2.91 7.65 16.18
CA THR A 17 -2.18 8.78 15.62
C THR A 17 -2.55 8.91 14.15
N LEU A 18 -2.75 10.15 13.71
CA LEU A 18 -3.06 10.47 12.33
C LEU A 18 -1.85 10.21 11.42
N LYS A 19 -2.10 9.56 10.28
CA LYS A 19 -1.09 9.31 9.24
C LYS A 19 -1.18 10.31 8.07
N GLY A 20 -2.20 11.15 8.04
CA GLY A 20 -2.45 12.12 6.97
C GLY A 20 -3.21 13.35 7.47
N ASN A 21 -3.35 14.35 6.59
CA ASN A 21 -4.14 15.55 6.84
C ASN A 21 -5.58 15.32 6.40
N GLY A 22 -6.52 16.11 6.91
CA GLY A 22 -7.90 16.13 6.43
C GLY A 22 -8.90 16.56 7.50
N THR A 23 -10.16 16.68 7.10
CA THR A 23 -11.26 17.05 7.98
C THR A 23 -12.00 15.79 8.43
N VAL A 24 -12.39 15.75 9.70
CA VAL A 24 -13.15 14.62 10.25
C VAL A 24 -14.57 14.67 9.71
N LYS A 25 -14.88 13.77 8.80
CA LYS A 25 -16.23 13.63 8.23
C LYS A 25 -17.19 13.02 9.23
N LYS A 26 -16.71 12.00 9.96
CA LYS A 26 -17.55 11.23 10.88
C LYS A 26 -16.78 10.58 12.01
N VAL A 27 -17.38 10.60 13.20
CA VAL A 27 -16.92 9.92 14.40
C VAL A 27 -17.88 8.78 14.72
N TYR A 28 -17.41 7.54 14.72
CA TYR A 28 -18.27 6.37 14.93
C TYR A 28 -18.45 5.98 16.39
N HIS A 29 -17.44 6.25 17.23
CA HIS A 29 -17.41 5.86 18.63
C HIS A 29 -16.98 7.04 19.51
N LYS A 30 -17.47 7.06 20.75
CA LYS A 30 -17.17 8.08 21.75
C LYS A 30 -16.38 7.50 22.91
N VAL A 31 -15.80 8.39 23.72
CA VAL A 31 -15.18 8.03 25.01
C VAL A 31 -16.15 7.17 25.83
N GLY A 32 -15.69 6.00 26.27
CA GLY A 32 -16.47 5.01 27.02
C GLY A 32 -17.00 3.84 26.18
N ASP A 33 -17.00 3.94 24.85
CA ASP A 33 -17.46 2.84 23.98
C ASP A 33 -16.43 1.71 23.93
N LYS A 34 -16.94 0.47 23.89
CA LYS A 34 -16.13 -0.74 23.64
C LYS A 34 -15.98 -0.92 22.14
N VAL A 35 -14.74 -1.11 21.69
CA VAL A 35 -14.39 -1.34 20.29
C VAL A 35 -13.55 -2.59 20.13
N LYS A 36 -13.67 -3.22 18.96
CA LYS A 36 -12.83 -4.36 18.57
C LYS A 36 -11.69 -3.94 17.67
N ALA A 37 -10.60 -4.69 17.67
CA ALA A 37 -9.50 -4.51 16.75
C ALA A 37 -10.01 -4.56 15.29
N GLY A 38 -9.63 -3.56 14.50
CA GLY A 38 -10.08 -3.38 13.12
C GLY A 38 -11.43 -2.67 12.97
N GLU A 39 -12.10 -2.27 14.06
CA GLU A 39 -13.32 -1.47 13.98
C GLU A 39 -13.01 -0.03 13.59
N LEU A 40 -13.86 0.56 12.72
CA LEU A 40 -13.66 1.91 12.19
C LEU A 40 -14.03 2.95 13.25
N LEU A 41 -13.09 3.85 13.57
CA LEU A 41 -13.28 4.88 14.59
C LEU A 41 -13.59 6.25 13.97
N TYR A 42 -12.81 6.63 12.96
CA TYR A 42 -12.90 7.93 12.31
C TYR A 42 -12.85 7.78 10.80
N GLN A 43 -13.72 8.52 10.12
CA GLN A 43 -13.64 8.75 8.69
C GLN A 43 -13.13 10.16 8.46
N ILE A 44 -11.98 10.27 7.80
CA ILE A 44 -11.35 11.54 7.46
C ILE A 44 -11.47 11.74 5.96
N GLU A 45 -11.73 12.98 5.56
CA GLU A 45 -11.85 13.41 4.17
C GLU A 45 -10.84 14.52 3.90
N ASP A 46 -10.12 14.40 2.80
CA ASP A 46 -9.18 15.43 2.35
C ASP A 46 -9.59 15.85 0.94
N ASP A 47 -10.13 17.07 0.84
CA ASP A 47 -10.59 17.66 -0.43
C ASP A 47 -9.44 17.82 -1.44
N ASN A 48 -8.20 18.03 -0.97
CA ASN A 48 -7.04 18.11 -1.82
C ASN A 48 -6.72 16.74 -2.44
N LEU A 49 -6.70 15.68 -1.63
CA LEU A 49 -6.50 14.31 -2.14
C LEU A 49 -7.64 13.87 -3.08
N ASN A 50 -8.88 14.25 -2.78
CA ASN A 50 -10.01 13.99 -3.67
C ASN A 50 -9.86 14.71 -5.02
N GLN A 51 -9.44 15.97 -5.03
CA GLN A 51 -9.15 16.70 -6.27
C GLN A 51 -7.99 16.06 -7.03
N GLN A 52 -6.90 15.70 -6.34
CA GLN A 52 -5.77 14.99 -6.95
C GLN A 52 -6.19 13.65 -7.53
N LEU A 53 -7.11 12.92 -6.90
CA LEU A 53 -7.64 11.66 -7.42
C LEU A 53 -8.41 11.88 -8.72
N GLN A 54 -9.25 12.92 -8.78
CA GLN A 54 -9.96 13.28 -10.02
C GLN A 54 -8.97 13.64 -11.13
N ASP A 55 -7.97 14.47 -10.83
CA ASP A 55 -6.92 14.84 -11.80
C ASP A 55 -6.13 13.61 -12.26
N ALA A 56 -5.80 12.69 -11.36
CA ALA A 56 -5.11 11.44 -11.68
C ALA A 56 -5.96 10.51 -12.56
N LEU A 57 -7.27 10.42 -12.29
CA LEU A 57 -8.21 9.66 -13.09
C LEU A 57 -8.34 10.21 -14.51
N ILE A 58 -8.46 11.53 -14.65
CA ILE A 58 -8.48 12.21 -15.96
C ILE A 58 -7.19 11.92 -16.73
N ASN A 59 -6.03 12.03 -16.08
CA ASN A 59 -4.74 11.77 -16.72
C ASN A 59 -4.58 10.29 -17.14
N LEU A 60 -5.11 9.36 -16.35
CA LEU A 60 -5.13 7.94 -16.67
C LEU A 60 -6.01 7.67 -17.90
N GLU A 61 -7.20 8.26 -17.95
CA GLU A 61 -8.12 8.14 -19.08
C GLU A 61 -7.52 8.74 -20.36
N LEU A 62 -6.92 9.93 -20.28
CA LEU A 62 -6.23 10.56 -21.41
C LEU A 62 -5.06 9.71 -21.94
N ALA A 63 -4.27 9.11 -21.04
CA ALA A 63 -3.17 8.24 -21.42
C ALA A 63 -3.68 6.96 -22.12
N GLN A 64 -4.79 6.40 -21.65
CA GLN A 64 -5.44 5.25 -22.28
C GLN A 64 -5.99 5.60 -23.67
N GLU A 65 -6.70 6.73 -23.80
CA GLU A 65 -7.28 7.17 -25.07
C GLU A 65 -6.18 7.41 -26.13
N GLN A 66 -5.07 8.04 -25.72
CA GLN A 66 -3.93 8.25 -26.61
C GLN A 66 -3.34 6.92 -27.10
N LEU A 67 -3.12 5.96 -26.18
CA LEU A 67 -2.62 4.64 -26.53
C LEU A 67 -3.55 3.92 -27.51
N ASP A 68 -4.87 3.99 -27.28
CA ASP A 68 -5.87 3.37 -28.16
C ASP A 68 -5.87 4.00 -29.55
N ASN A 69 -5.79 5.32 -29.64
CA ASN A 69 -5.76 6.06 -30.90
C ASN A 69 -4.50 5.74 -31.71
N ASP A 70 -3.34 5.69 -31.06
CA ASP A 70 -2.08 5.35 -31.72
C ASP A 70 -2.04 3.87 -32.13
N THR A 71 -2.61 2.98 -31.32
CA THR A 71 -2.75 1.56 -31.67
C THR A 71 -3.69 1.34 -32.86
N LYS A 72 -4.82 2.08 -32.94
CA LYS A 72 -5.72 2.05 -34.10
C LYS A 72 -5.00 2.54 -35.36
N SER A 73 -4.31 3.68 -35.28
CA SER A 73 -3.58 4.27 -36.40
C SER A 73 -2.45 3.35 -36.89
N TYR A 74 -1.77 2.68 -35.97
CA TYR A 74 -0.77 1.67 -36.26
C TYR A 74 -1.34 0.46 -37.01
N ASN A 75 -2.42 -0.14 -36.49
CA ASN A 75 -3.06 -1.28 -37.12
C ASN A 75 -3.64 -0.93 -38.50
N ASP A 76 -4.21 0.26 -38.66
CA ASP A 76 -4.69 0.76 -39.94
C ASP A 76 -3.53 0.89 -40.94
N THR A 77 -2.39 1.44 -40.52
CA THR A 77 -1.18 1.55 -41.35
C THR A 77 -0.67 0.17 -41.79
N ILE A 78 -0.57 -0.80 -40.87
CA ILE A 78 -0.15 -2.17 -41.19
C ILE A 78 -1.13 -2.85 -42.15
N SER A 79 -2.44 -2.64 -41.97
CA SER A 79 -3.44 -3.21 -42.87
C SER A 79 -3.28 -2.67 -44.30
N LYS A 80 -2.98 -1.36 -44.43
CA LYS A 80 -2.77 -0.66 -45.70
C LYS A 80 -1.42 -0.96 -46.36
N GLN A 81 -0.46 -1.53 -45.65
CA GLN A 81 0.78 -2.06 -46.26
C GLN A 81 0.49 -3.23 -47.22
N LYS A 82 -0.59 -3.97 -47.00
CA LYS A 82 -1.03 -5.06 -47.88
C LYS A 82 -1.95 -4.50 -48.96
N ILE A 83 -1.41 -4.33 -50.17
CA ILE A 83 -2.20 -3.88 -51.31
C ILE A 83 -2.95 -5.06 -51.89
N ILE A 84 -4.26 -5.04 -51.71
CA ILE A 84 -5.17 -6.04 -52.25
C ILE A 84 -5.92 -5.47 -53.46
N SER A 85 -6.38 -6.37 -54.34
CA SER A 85 -7.31 -5.99 -55.40
C SER A 85 -8.72 -5.81 -54.87
N SER A 86 -9.37 -4.68 -55.16
CA SER A 86 -10.82 -4.52 -54.96
C SER A 86 -11.66 -5.08 -56.11
N TYR A 87 -11.00 -5.53 -57.19
CA TYR A 87 -11.63 -5.93 -58.45
C TYR A 87 -11.29 -7.37 -58.82
N SER A 88 -12.16 -8.03 -59.57
CA SER A 88 -11.86 -9.33 -60.18
C SER A 88 -11.55 -9.12 -61.66
N GLY A 89 -10.54 -9.83 -62.19
CA GLY A 89 -10.13 -9.66 -63.58
C GLY A 89 -8.78 -10.30 -63.86
N ILE A 90 -8.12 -9.85 -64.92
CA ILE A 90 -6.77 -10.24 -65.30
C ILE A 90 -5.84 -9.06 -65.03
N VAL A 91 -4.65 -9.32 -64.50
CA VAL A 91 -3.60 -8.30 -64.34
C VAL A 91 -3.09 -7.90 -65.72
N ASP A 92 -3.43 -6.70 -66.17
CA ASP A 92 -3.08 -6.16 -67.49
C ASP A 92 -1.64 -5.62 -67.50
N SER A 93 -1.28 -4.84 -66.48
CA SER A 93 0.08 -4.34 -66.28
C SER A 93 0.44 -4.20 -64.80
N ILE A 94 1.73 -4.33 -64.48
CA ILE A 94 2.30 -3.99 -63.17
C ILE A 94 3.18 -2.75 -63.34
N ASN A 95 2.82 -1.66 -62.67
CA ASN A 95 3.40 -0.33 -62.89
C ASN A 95 4.52 0.02 -61.90
N VAL A 96 4.85 -0.90 -60.99
CA VAL A 96 5.86 -0.69 -59.94
C VAL A 96 6.89 -1.82 -59.91
N LYS A 97 8.05 -1.54 -59.33
CA LYS A 97 9.13 -2.50 -59.12
C LYS A 97 9.41 -2.71 -57.63
N VAL A 98 9.90 -3.90 -57.28
CA VAL A 98 10.41 -4.17 -55.92
C VAL A 98 11.55 -3.20 -55.60
N GLY A 99 11.52 -2.60 -54.41
CA GLY A 99 12.45 -1.56 -53.97
C GLY A 99 12.06 -0.13 -54.39
N GLN A 100 10.98 0.06 -55.15
CA GLN A 100 10.51 1.40 -55.52
C GLN A 100 9.73 2.04 -54.39
N ASN A 101 9.99 3.32 -54.12
CA ASN A 101 9.16 4.13 -53.23
C ASN A 101 7.90 4.60 -53.95
N VAL A 102 6.76 4.46 -53.28
CA VAL A 102 5.45 4.87 -53.78
C VAL A 102 4.77 5.80 -52.78
N ASN A 103 3.97 6.73 -53.30
CA ASN A 103 3.14 7.63 -52.50
C ASN A 103 1.67 7.22 -52.59
N PRO A 104 0.78 7.66 -51.68
CA PRO A 104 -0.65 7.44 -51.79
C PRO A 104 -1.17 7.86 -53.19
N GLY A 105 -1.97 7.00 -53.81
CA GLY A 105 -2.50 7.18 -55.17
C GLY A 105 -1.60 6.66 -56.29
N THR A 106 -0.35 6.25 -56.01
CA THR A 106 0.54 5.66 -57.03
C THR A 106 -0.09 4.40 -57.61
N ALA A 107 -0.21 4.31 -58.93
CA ALA A 107 -0.72 3.14 -59.63
C ALA A 107 0.25 1.96 -59.49
N ILE A 108 -0.25 0.84 -58.96
CA ILE A 108 0.53 -0.38 -58.69
C ILE A 108 0.30 -1.42 -59.77
N ALA A 109 -0.97 -1.71 -60.06
CA ALA A 109 -1.35 -2.65 -61.09
C ALA A 109 -2.68 -2.23 -61.73
N VAL A 110 -2.85 -2.57 -63.00
CA VAL A 110 -4.11 -2.40 -63.72
C VAL A 110 -4.78 -3.77 -63.83
N ILE A 111 -6.03 -3.85 -63.40
CA ILE A 111 -6.84 -5.07 -63.46
C ILE A 111 -7.96 -4.84 -64.45
N THR A 112 -7.98 -5.65 -65.50
CA THR A 112 -8.97 -5.56 -66.55
C THR A 112 -9.92 -6.75 -66.48
N ASP A 113 -11.21 -6.46 -66.37
CA ASP A 113 -12.24 -7.47 -66.53
C ASP A 113 -12.61 -7.58 -68.02
N TYR A 114 -12.39 -8.78 -68.56
CA TYR A 114 -12.72 -9.14 -69.94
C TYR A 114 -14.04 -9.92 -70.05
N SER A 115 -14.75 -10.16 -68.93
CA SER A 115 -15.93 -11.03 -68.88
C SER A 115 -17.14 -10.45 -69.61
N ASN A 116 -17.20 -9.12 -69.74
CA ASN A 116 -18.28 -8.41 -70.42
C ASN A 116 -17.70 -7.38 -71.39
N ALA A 117 -18.35 -7.22 -72.54
CA ALA A 117 -18.08 -6.15 -73.49
C ALA A 117 -19.23 -5.14 -73.46
N SER A 118 -18.94 -3.89 -73.77
CA SER A 118 -19.93 -2.84 -73.93
C SER A 118 -19.86 -2.24 -75.32
N ILE A 119 -21.00 -1.85 -75.88
CA ILE A 119 -21.05 -1.14 -77.16
C ILE A 119 -21.95 0.08 -77.03
N LYS A 120 -21.46 1.22 -77.50
CA LYS A 120 -22.17 2.50 -77.49
C LYS A 120 -22.58 2.86 -78.91
N VAL A 121 -23.89 3.01 -79.14
CA VAL A 121 -24.48 3.20 -80.48
C VAL A 121 -25.51 4.35 -80.49
N PRO A 122 -25.63 5.10 -81.60
CA PRO A 122 -26.59 6.21 -81.70
C PRO A 122 -27.97 5.78 -82.21
N PHE A 123 -29.01 6.37 -81.61
CA PHE A 123 -30.43 6.27 -81.97
C PHE A 123 -31.02 7.68 -82.17
N ASN A 124 -32.14 7.80 -82.88
CA ASN A 124 -32.83 9.10 -83.07
C ASN A 124 -33.80 9.39 -81.91
N GLY A 125 -34.34 10.62 -81.89
CA GLY A 125 -35.29 11.07 -80.88
C GLY A 125 -36.64 10.34 -80.86
N SER A 126 -37.05 9.68 -81.96
CA SER A 126 -38.28 8.87 -81.97
C SER A 126 -38.05 7.49 -81.34
N GLN A 127 -36.90 6.87 -81.63
CA GLN A 127 -36.52 5.54 -81.13
C GLN A 127 -36.20 5.56 -79.64
N ILE A 128 -35.51 6.61 -79.16
CA ILE A 128 -35.07 6.71 -77.76
C ILE A 128 -36.24 6.76 -76.76
N ASN A 129 -37.42 7.24 -77.20
CA ASN A 129 -38.62 7.27 -76.37
C ASN A 129 -39.08 5.84 -75.99
N ASN A 130 -38.81 4.85 -76.84
CA ASN A 130 -39.22 3.47 -76.67
C ASN A 130 -38.13 2.59 -76.05
N ILE A 131 -36.88 3.07 -76.07
CA ILE A 131 -35.74 2.38 -75.48
C ILE A 131 -35.62 2.71 -73.99
N LYS A 132 -35.44 1.68 -73.15
CA LYS A 132 -35.27 1.79 -71.70
C LYS A 132 -34.19 0.83 -71.23
N VAL A 133 -33.53 1.20 -70.13
CA VAL A 133 -32.55 0.33 -69.45
C VAL A 133 -33.22 -0.99 -69.06
N GLY A 134 -32.52 -2.12 -69.28
CA GLY A 134 -33.00 -3.47 -69.00
C GLY A 134 -33.61 -4.21 -70.20
N GLN A 135 -33.80 -3.55 -71.35
CA GLN A 135 -34.28 -4.22 -72.57
C GLN A 135 -33.21 -5.13 -73.18
N SER A 136 -33.64 -6.24 -73.78
CA SER A 136 -32.77 -7.15 -74.53
C SER A 136 -32.36 -6.52 -75.86
N ALA A 137 -31.11 -6.70 -76.26
CA ALA A 137 -30.60 -6.20 -77.52
C ALA A 137 -29.77 -7.28 -78.23
N ASP A 138 -29.98 -7.41 -79.54
CA ASP A 138 -29.19 -8.25 -80.41
C ASP A 138 -28.02 -7.45 -80.98
N VAL A 139 -26.80 -7.89 -80.68
CA VAL A 139 -25.55 -7.27 -81.15
C VAL A 139 -24.96 -8.12 -82.27
N TYR A 140 -25.14 -7.69 -83.51
CA TYR A 140 -24.63 -8.37 -84.69
C TYR A 140 -23.19 -7.93 -84.99
N LEU A 141 -22.23 -8.84 -84.82
CA LEU A 141 -20.81 -8.61 -85.04
C LEU A 141 -20.45 -8.84 -86.50
N TYR A 142 -20.01 -7.79 -87.21
CA TYR A 142 -19.68 -7.89 -88.64
C TYR A 142 -18.43 -8.75 -88.90
N ASN A 143 -17.47 -8.72 -87.96
CA ASN A 143 -16.21 -9.43 -88.10
C ASN A 143 -16.36 -10.96 -87.98
N SER A 144 -17.29 -11.43 -87.15
CA SER A 144 -17.51 -12.86 -86.90
C SER A 144 -18.81 -13.40 -87.50
N TYR A 145 -19.66 -12.55 -88.08
CA TYR A 145 -21.00 -12.89 -88.60
C TYR A 145 -21.92 -13.55 -87.55
N THR A 146 -21.74 -13.22 -86.28
CA THR A 146 -22.50 -13.80 -85.15
C THR A 146 -23.30 -12.73 -84.42
N THR A 147 -24.51 -13.08 -83.95
CA THR A 147 -25.29 -12.26 -83.04
C THR A 147 -25.07 -12.69 -81.60
N VAL A 148 -24.70 -11.75 -80.72
CA VAL A 148 -24.62 -11.96 -79.27
C VAL A 148 -25.72 -11.17 -78.60
N LYS A 149 -26.45 -11.82 -77.67
CA LYS A 149 -27.47 -11.16 -76.88
C LYS A 149 -26.83 -10.30 -75.80
N GLY A 150 -27.23 -9.03 -75.74
CA GLY A 150 -26.85 -8.07 -74.72
C GLY A 150 -28.08 -7.45 -74.05
N ILE A 151 -27.81 -6.60 -73.06
CA ILE A 151 -28.82 -5.88 -72.29
C ILE A 151 -28.47 -4.40 -72.35
N VAL A 152 -29.48 -3.55 -72.56
CA VAL A 152 -29.33 -2.09 -72.48
C VAL A 152 -29.00 -1.70 -71.03
N THR A 153 -27.81 -1.15 -70.80
CA THR A 153 -27.36 -0.73 -69.46
C THR A 153 -27.44 0.76 -69.23
N ASP A 154 -27.35 1.56 -70.31
CA ASP A 154 -27.42 3.02 -70.21
C ASP A 154 -28.11 3.61 -71.44
N VAL A 155 -28.90 4.65 -71.21
CA VAL A 155 -29.64 5.39 -72.25
C VAL A 155 -29.43 6.87 -71.99
N SER A 156 -28.66 7.54 -72.86
CA SER A 156 -28.36 8.96 -72.75
C SER A 156 -29.64 9.79 -72.85
N THR A 157 -29.88 10.66 -71.87
CA THR A 157 -30.98 11.64 -71.89
C THR A 157 -30.63 12.91 -72.64
N GLN A 158 -29.34 13.15 -72.91
CA GLN A 158 -28.86 14.31 -73.65
C GLN A 158 -28.66 13.96 -75.14
N ALA A 159 -29.19 14.83 -75.99
CA ALA A 159 -29.00 14.76 -77.44
C ALA A 159 -27.65 15.37 -77.84
N ILE A 160 -26.89 14.66 -78.67
CA ILE A 160 -25.65 15.16 -79.26
C ILE A 160 -25.94 15.55 -80.71
N PRO A 161 -25.87 16.84 -81.08
CA PRO A 161 -26.09 17.28 -82.46
C PRO A 161 -24.89 16.91 -83.32
N VAL A 162 -25.12 16.15 -84.39
CA VAL A 162 -24.10 15.78 -85.38
C VAL A 162 -24.68 16.06 -86.76
N ASN A 163 -24.08 17.00 -87.51
CA ASN A 163 -24.48 17.37 -88.87
C ASN A 163 -25.99 17.69 -89.02
N GLY A 164 -26.59 18.39 -88.05
CA GLY A 164 -28.00 18.80 -88.08
C GLY A 164 -29.01 17.73 -87.63
N ALA A 165 -28.55 16.53 -87.25
CA ALA A 165 -29.37 15.49 -86.62
C ALA A 165 -29.03 15.34 -85.13
N SER A 166 -30.04 15.08 -84.31
CA SER A 166 -29.88 14.84 -82.86
C SER A 166 -29.77 13.34 -82.57
N TYR A 167 -28.62 12.89 -82.07
CA TYR A 167 -28.39 11.51 -81.67
C TYR A 167 -28.43 11.32 -80.15
N TYR A 168 -29.03 10.21 -79.74
CA TYR A 168 -29.02 9.73 -78.37
C TYR A 168 -28.24 8.42 -78.31
N TYR A 169 -27.26 8.34 -77.41
CA TYR A 169 -26.44 7.15 -77.30
C TYR A 169 -27.05 6.16 -76.33
N VAL A 170 -27.05 4.89 -76.73
CA VAL A 170 -27.45 3.75 -75.91
C VAL A 170 -26.24 2.85 -75.74
N THR A 171 -25.97 2.43 -74.50
CA THR A 171 -24.92 1.48 -74.18
C THR A 171 -25.54 0.12 -73.91
N VAL A 172 -25.07 -0.89 -74.63
CA VAL A 172 -25.47 -2.29 -74.46
C VAL A 172 -24.30 -3.08 -73.89
N SER A 173 -24.52 -3.80 -72.80
CA SER A 173 -23.56 -4.75 -72.22
C SER A 173 -23.86 -6.16 -72.71
N LEU A 174 -22.84 -6.90 -73.10
CA LEU A 174 -22.95 -8.27 -73.60
C LEU A 174 -21.86 -9.16 -72.97
N PRO A 175 -22.16 -10.45 -72.70
CA PRO A 175 -21.16 -11.37 -72.17
C PRO A 175 -20.06 -11.60 -73.20
N ASN A 176 -18.81 -11.63 -72.75
CA ASN A 176 -17.67 -11.98 -73.57
C ASN A 176 -17.12 -13.36 -73.17
N PRO A 177 -17.46 -14.43 -73.92
CA PRO A 177 -16.92 -15.77 -73.67
C PRO A 177 -15.44 -15.92 -74.08
N GLY A 178 -14.77 -14.83 -74.49
CA GLY A 178 -13.34 -14.79 -74.81
C GLY A 178 -13.01 -14.54 -76.28
N ALA A 179 -14.02 -14.40 -77.14
CA ALA A 179 -13.85 -14.17 -78.58
C ALA A 179 -14.02 -12.69 -79.00
N LEU A 180 -14.55 -11.84 -78.11
CA LEU A 180 -14.75 -10.42 -78.41
C LEU A 180 -13.47 -9.65 -78.10
N THR A 181 -13.06 -8.78 -79.02
CA THR A 181 -11.92 -7.89 -78.84
C THR A 181 -12.33 -6.43 -78.97
N ASP A 182 -11.54 -5.55 -78.38
CA ASP A 182 -11.71 -4.10 -78.50
C ASP A 182 -11.65 -3.66 -79.98
N GLY A 183 -12.50 -2.71 -80.35
CA GLY A 183 -12.56 -2.17 -81.71
C GLY A 183 -13.37 -3.00 -82.72
N MET A 184 -13.91 -4.17 -82.35
CA MET A 184 -14.84 -4.90 -83.23
C MET A 184 -16.08 -4.05 -83.55
N THR A 185 -16.47 -4.00 -84.82
CA THR A 185 -17.66 -3.24 -85.23
C THR A 185 -18.91 -4.11 -85.15
N ALA A 186 -19.99 -3.56 -84.61
CA ALA A 186 -21.26 -4.26 -84.55
C ALA A 186 -22.45 -3.32 -84.73
N GLN A 187 -23.54 -3.90 -85.20
CA GLN A 187 -24.84 -3.27 -85.26
C GLN A 187 -25.69 -3.75 -84.09
N VAL A 188 -26.39 -2.83 -83.43
CA VAL A 188 -27.24 -3.13 -82.28
C VAL A 188 -28.70 -2.97 -82.66
N THR A 189 -29.51 -3.96 -82.31
CA THR A 189 -30.97 -3.93 -82.44
C THR A 189 -31.57 -4.13 -81.05
N VAL A 190 -32.30 -3.15 -80.54
CA VAL A 190 -32.95 -3.22 -79.23
C VAL A 190 -34.38 -3.72 -79.40
N HIS A 191 -34.76 -4.76 -78.67
CA HIS A 191 -36.13 -5.25 -78.66
C HIS A 191 -36.98 -4.44 -77.69
N THR A 192 -37.96 -3.70 -78.22
CA THR A 192 -38.91 -2.90 -77.44
C THR A 192 -40.31 -3.51 -77.49
N ASN A 193 -41.21 -3.04 -76.63
CA ASN A 193 -42.60 -3.53 -76.56
C ASN A 193 -43.42 -3.24 -77.83
N ILE A 194 -42.94 -2.34 -78.70
CA ILE A 194 -43.63 -1.93 -79.92
C ILE A 194 -42.93 -2.42 -81.19
N GLY A 195 -41.79 -3.12 -81.06
CA GLY A 195 -40.99 -3.62 -82.19
C GLY A 195 -39.49 -3.47 -81.98
N ASP A 196 -38.73 -3.83 -83.00
CA ASP A 196 -37.26 -3.83 -82.98
C ASP A 196 -36.71 -2.48 -83.44
N GLU A 197 -35.90 -1.86 -82.60
CA GLU A 197 -35.27 -0.57 -82.87
C GLU A 197 -33.80 -0.77 -83.24
N ARG A 198 -33.43 -0.44 -84.48
CA ARG A 198 -32.05 -0.57 -84.98
C ARG A 198 -31.26 0.72 -84.79
N ALA A 199 -30.02 0.59 -84.34
CA ALA A 199 -29.08 1.69 -84.26
C ALA A 199 -28.83 2.31 -85.64
N ILE A 200 -28.68 3.64 -85.68
CA ILE A 200 -28.51 4.41 -86.93
C ILE A 200 -27.13 4.18 -87.51
N GLN A 201 -26.14 3.93 -86.66
CA GLN A 201 -24.76 3.66 -87.04
C GLN A 201 -24.23 2.48 -86.26
N ASN A 202 -23.20 1.85 -86.83
CA ASN A 202 -22.45 0.80 -86.15
C ASN A 202 -21.67 1.40 -84.99
N GLY A 203 -21.61 0.65 -83.89
CA GLY A 203 -20.75 0.97 -82.75
C GLY A 203 -19.49 0.13 -82.79
N THR A 204 -18.50 0.54 -82.01
CA THR A 204 -17.31 -0.27 -81.71
C THR A 204 -17.43 -0.86 -80.32
N LEU A 205 -17.14 -2.16 -80.18
CA LEU A 205 -17.08 -2.82 -78.89
C LEU A 205 -15.90 -2.31 -78.07
N SER A 206 -16.15 -2.05 -76.79
CA SER A 206 -15.17 -1.83 -75.74
C SER A 206 -15.23 -3.01 -74.76
N VAL A 207 -14.19 -3.84 -74.79
CA VAL A 207 -14.11 -5.10 -74.00
C VAL A 207 -13.24 -4.92 -72.75
N LYS A 208 -12.54 -3.79 -72.63
CA LYS A 208 -11.61 -3.52 -71.54
C LYS A 208 -12.28 -2.68 -70.46
N ASN A 209 -12.75 -3.32 -69.40
CA ASN A 209 -13.11 -2.61 -68.17
C ASN A 209 -11.93 -2.64 -67.19
N SER A 210 -11.05 -1.65 -67.31
CA SER A 210 -9.80 -1.55 -66.54
C SER A 210 -9.97 -0.71 -65.28
N ASN A 211 -9.59 -1.26 -64.14
CA ASN A 211 -9.50 -0.55 -62.86
C ASN A 211 -8.06 -0.57 -62.35
N THR A 212 -7.60 0.56 -61.82
CA THR A 212 -6.24 0.69 -61.28
C THR A 212 -6.24 0.46 -59.78
N VAL A 213 -5.40 -0.46 -59.32
CA VAL A 213 -5.09 -0.61 -57.91
C VAL A 213 -3.96 0.33 -57.54
N THR A 214 -4.18 1.14 -56.51
CA THR A 214 -3.25 2.19 -56.08
C THR A 214 -2.73 1.95 -54.67
N ALA A 215 -1.58 2.55 -54.35
CA ALA A 215 -1.07 2.58 -52.98
C ALA A 215 -1.98 3.45 -52.10
N SER A 216 -2.36 2.96 -50.92
CA SER A 216 -3.14 3.76 -49.95
C SER A 216 -2.27 4.55 -48.98
N ILE A 217 -1.00 4.16 -48.82
CA ILE A 217 -0.02 4.78 -47.94
C ILE A 217 1.30 4.99 -48.68
N GLN A 218 2.19 5.80 -48.12
CA GLN A 218 3.57 5.92 -48.57
C GLN A 218 4.40 4.71 -48.08
N GLY A 219 5.28 4.19 -48.92
CA GLY A 219 6.20 3.11 -48.53
C GLY A 219 7.05 2.60 -49.68
N THR A 220 7.92 1.64 -49.40
CA THR A 220 8.75 0.95 -50.41
C THR A 220 8.12 -0.40 -50.74
N ILE A 221 8.03 -0.76 -52.02
CA ILE A 221 7.50 -2.06 -52.45
C ILE A 221 8.45 -3.18 -51.99
N ALA A 222 8.02 -3.99 -51.04
CA ALA A 222 8.80 -5.11 -50.51
C ALA A 222 8.65 -6.36 -51.38
N SER A 223 7.44 -6.64 -51.85
CA SER A 223 7.17 -7.77 -52.73
C SER A 223 5.97 -7.53 -53.63
N ILE A 224 5.98 -8.19 -54.78
CA ILE A 224 4.85 -8.25 -55.73
C ILE A 224 4.46 -9.72 -55.85
N ASN A 225 3.23 -10.05 -55.51
CA ASN A 225 2.72 -11.40 -55.35
C ASN A 225 1.88 -11.88 -56.55
N VAL A 226 1.79 -11.07 -57.61
CA VAL A 226 1.07 -11.38 -58.85
C VAL A 226 1.96 -11.22 -60.08
N LYS A 227 1.55 -11.83 -61.19
CA LYS A 227 2.21 -11.72 -62.50
C LYS A 227 1.25 -11.13 -63.53
N GLU A 228 1.78 -10.46 -64.54
CA GLU A 228 1.00 -10.02 -65.69
C GLU A 228 0.33 -11.21 -66.39
N GLY A 229 -0.92 -11.05 -66.80
CA GLY A 229 -1.76 -12.12 -67.35
C GLY A 229 -2.40 -13.05 -66.31
N GLN A 230 -2.10 -12.90 -65.01
CA GLN A 230 -2.71 -13.72 -63.96
C GLN A 230 -4.17 -13.29 -63.71
N LYS A 231 -5.07 -14.28 -63.58
CA LYS A 231 -6.44 -14.05 -63.12
C LYS A 231 -6.46 -13.85 -61.60
N VAL A 232 -7.10 -12.78 -61.14
CA VAL A 232 -7.22 -12.41 -59.74
C VAL A 232 -8.68 -12.15 -59.37
N SER A 233 -9.03 -12.42 -58.11
CA SER A 233 -10.34 -12.11 -57.53
C SER A 233 -10.23 -10.91 -56.59
N ALA A 234 -11.37 -10.28 -56.28
CA ALA A 234 -11.41 -9.27 -55.21
C ALA A 234 -10.87 -9.87 -53.89
N GLY A 235 -10.01 -9.13 -53.20
CA GLY A 235 -9.26 -9.55 -52.01
C GLY A 235 -7.89 -10.16 -52.31
N THR A 236 -7.52 -10.42 -53.56
CA THR A 236 -6.20 -11.00 -53.90
C THR A 236 -5.08 -10.03 -53.56
N LEU A 237 -4.05 -10.50 -52.83
CA LEU A 237 -2.87 -9.71 -52.49
C LEU A 237 -2.01 -9.47 -53.75
N ILE A 238 -1.83 -8.21 -54.11
CA ILE A 238 -1.03 -7.79 -55.28
C ILE A 238 0.41 -7.51 -54.88
N ALA A 239 0.59 -6.71 -53.83
CA ALA A 239 1.90 -6.27 -53.39
C ALA A 239 1.92 -5.99 -51.89
N THR A 240 3.10 -5.99 -51.30
CA THR A 240 3.32 -5.62 -49.90
C THR A 240 4.29 -4.47 -49.82
N LEU A 241 3.95 -3.47 -49.03
CA LEU A 241 4.78 -2.31 -48.73
C LEU A 241 5.50 -2.52 -47.40
N THR A 242 6.72 -2.01 -47.32
CA THR A 242 7.39 -1.72 -46.06
C THR A 242 7.33 -0.22 -45.83
N SER A 243 6.93 0.17 -44.63
CA SER A 243 7.00 1.54 -44.14
C SER A 243 7.58 1.54 -42.74
N ASP A 244 8.23 2.64 -42.37
CA ASP A 244 8.67 2.85 -40.99
C ASP A 244 7.42 3.05 -40.12
N VAL A 245 7.00 1.99 -39.43
CA VAL A 245 5.91 2.04 -38.46
C VAL A 245 6.49 2.29 -37.07
N ASN A 246 6.00 3.33 -36.39
CA ASN A 246 6.53 3.79 -35.11
C ASN A 246 6.03 2.95 -33.92
N ASP A 247 6.53 1.73 -33.78
CA ASP A 247 6.27 0.87 -32.60
C ASP A 247 6.68 1.57 -31.28
N ILE A 248 7.66 2.47 -31.36
CA ILE A 248 8.20 3.24 -30.23
C ILE A 248 7.13 4.14 -29.60
N GLN A 249 6.21 4.70 -30.40
CA GLN A 249 5.17 5.59 -29.88
C GLN A 249 4.21 4.83 -28.96
N ILE A 250 3.69 3.68 -29.43
CA ILE A 250 2.84 2.78 -28.63
C ILE A 250 3.54 2.37 -27.33
N LYS A 251 4.85 2.07 -27.39
CA LYS A 251 5.62 1.73 -26.18
C LYS A 251 5.70 2.91 -25.20
N ASN A 252 5.93 4.13 -25.70
CA ASN A 252 5.97 5.33 -24.86
C ASN A 252 4.61 5.61 -24.22
N ASP A 253 3.51 5.44 -24.94
CA ASP A 253 2.17 5.70 -24.40
C ASP A 253 1.75 4.63 -23.38
N ASN A 254 2.18 3.37 -23.56
CA ASN A 254 2.05 2.34 -22.51
C ASN A 254 2.80 2.74 -21.22
N LEU A 255 4.00 3.32 -21.33
CA LEU A 255 4.75 3.78 -20.15
C LEU A 255 4.05 4.96 -19.47
N LYS A 256 3.46 5.88 -20.22
CA LYS A 256 2.66 6.99 -19.67
C LYS A 256 1.41 6.46 -18.94
N LEU A 257 0.72 5.48 -19.52
CA LEU A 257 -0.42 4.83 -18.89
C LEU A 257 -0.02 4.17 -17.56
N GLN A 258 1.10 3.42 -17.55
CA GLN A 258 1.61 2.80 -16.32
C GLN A 258 1.96 3.83 -15.24
N GLN A 259 2.55 4.96 -15.64
CA GLN A 259 2.84 6.06 -14.72
C GLN A 259 1.57 6.68 -14.14
N ALA A 260 0.56 6.93 -14.99
CA ALA A 260 -0.72 7.48 -14.56
C ALA A 260 -1.46 6.51 -13.61
N GLN A 261 -1.43 5.20 -13.90
CA GLN A 261 -1.96 4.16 -13.01
C GLN A 261 -1.27 4.17 -11.65
N SER A 262 0.07 4.20 -11.63
CA SER A 262 0.84 4.20 -10.38
C SER A 262 0.53 5.43 -9.52
N ASN A 263 0.30 6.59 -10.17
CA ASN A 263 -0.10 7.82 -9.48
C ASN A 263 -1.52 7.71 -8.88
N TYR A 264 -2.48 7.20 -9.66
CA TYR A 264 -3.83 6.92 -9.19
C TYR A 264 -3.83 5.96 -7.99
N ASP A 265 -3.10 4.85 -8.09
CA ASP A 265 -3.01 3.84 -7.02
C ASP A 265 -2.38 4.41 -5.74
N ASN A 266 -1.39 5.31 -5.88
CA ASN A 266 -0.76 6.00 -4.76
C ASN A 266 -1.77 6.89 -4.02
N ILE A 267 -2.48 7.76 -4.75
CA ILE A 267 -3.48 8.67 -4.17
C ILE A 267 -4.63 7.86 -3.56
N GLN A 268 -5.08 6.79 -4.21
CA GLN A 268 -6.10 5.89 -3.68
C GLN A 268 -5.64 5.25 -2.35
N SER A 269 -4.36 4.87 -2.26
CA SER A 269 -3.78 4.34 -1.02
C SER A 269 -3.71 5.38 0.09
N GLN A 270 -3.39 6.64 -0.26
CA GLN A 270 -3.41 7.76 0.68
C GLN A 270 -4.83 8.00 1.22
N ILE A 271 -5.85 8.02 0.36
CA ILE A 271 -7.27 8.16 0.76
C ILE A 271 -7.70 6.99 1.65
N ASN A 272 -7.35 5.74 1.29
CA ASN A 272 -7.69 4.58 2.12
C ASN A 272 -7.04 4.65 3.51
N SER A 273 -5.86 5.28 3.62
CA SER A 273 -5.16 5.48 4.89
C SER A 273 -5.74 6.58 5.77
N LEU A 274 -6.68 7.39 5.26
CA LEU A 274 -7.41 8.40 6.03
C LEU A 274 -8.41 7.75 7.01
N ASN A 275 -8.89 6.54 6.72
CA ASN A 275 -9.76 5.81 7.64
C ASN A 275 -8.93 5.26 8.82
N ILE A 276 -9.36 5.59 10.03
CA ILE A 276 -8.66 5.21 11.25
C ILE A 276 -9.42 4.07 11.94
N TYR A 277 -8.71 2.99 12.23
CA TYR A 277 -9.24 1.79 12.86
C TYR A 277 -8.66 1.57 14.25
N ALA A 278 -9.38 0.85 15.11
CA ALA A 278 -8.90 0.46 16.43
C ALA A 278 -7.76 -0.58 16.31
N PRO A 279 -6.57 -0.32 16.89
CA PRO A 279 -5.45 -1.27 16.83
C PRO A 279 -5.60 -2.48 17.76
N ILE A 280 -6.43 -2.38 18.80
CA ILE A 280 -6.66 -3.41 19.82
C ILE A 280 -8.14 -3.42 20.23
N ASP A 281 -8.58 -4.55 20.81
CA ASP A 281 -9.83 -4.63 21.55
C ASP A 281 -9.71 -3.78 22.82
N GLY A 282 -10.72 -2.97 23.13
CA GLY A 282 -10.64 -2.11 24.30
C GLY A 282 -11.76 -1.09 24.47
N VAL A 283 -11.54 -0.16 25.41
CA VAL A 283 -12.41 0.99 25.66
C VAL A 283 -11.66 2.27 25.30
N ILE A 284 -12.35 3.20 24.64
CA ILE A 284 -11.82 4.53 24.33
C ILE A 284 -11.80 5.35 25.62
N ILE A 285 -10.63 5.70 26.14
CA ILE A 285 -10.49 6.44 27.42
C ILE A 285 -10.32 7.96 27.23
N SER A 286 -9.84 8.36 26.07
CA SER A 286 -9.70 9.76 25.68
C SER A 286 -9.86 9.88 24.18
N GLN A 287 -10.46 10.99 23.78
CA GLN A 287 -10.69 11.38 22.41
C GLN A 287 -10.64 12.89 22.36
N ASN A 288 -9.83 13.44 21.45
CA ASN A 288 -9.64 14.89 21.33
C ASN A 288 -10.04 15.39 19.93
N ILE A 289 -10.99 14.69 19.29
CA ILE A 289 -11.40 14.93 17.91
C ILE A 289 -12.92 14.83 17.79
N ASN A 290 -13.53 15.84 17.18
CA ASN A 290 -14.94 15.95 16.87
C ASN A 290 -15.17 15.99 15.35
N GLU A 291 -16.42 15.76 14.94
CA GLU A 291 -16.82 15.94 13.53
C GLU A 291 -16.65 17.39 13.10
N GLY A 292 -16.05 17.61 11.93
CA GLY A 292 -15.72 18.93 11.39
C GLY A 292 -14.36 19.48 11.82
N ASP A 293 -13.62 18.81 12.70
CA ASP A 293 -12.27 19.25 13.07
C ASP A 293 -11.29 19.04 11.89
N GLU A 294 -10.45 20.04 11.63
CA GLU A 294 -9.32 19.92 10.69
C GLU A 294 -8.12 19.32 11.40
N LEU A 295 -7.61 18.23 10.82
CA LEU A 295 -6.50 17.47 11.35
C LEU A 295 -5.29 17.66 10.45
N SER A 296 -4.18 18.07 11.05
CA SER A 296 -2.88 18.05 10.40
C SER A 296 -2.10 16.84 10.91
N GLY A 297 -1.91 15.85 10.05
CA GLY A 297 -0.94 14.81 10.25
C GLY A 297 0.46 15.41 10.13
N GLN A 298 1.39 14.91 10.95
CA GLN A 298 2.80 15.26 10.79
C GLN A 298 3.28 14.69 9.46
N SER A 299 3.24 15.52 8.42
CA SER A 299 3.96 15.25 7.18
C SER A 299 5.44 15.15 7.54
N SER A 300 5.96 13.93 7.58
CA SER A 300 7.40 13.72 7.53
C SER A 300 7.85 14.32 6.21
N SER A 301 8.34 15.56 6.27
CA SER A 301 8.95 16.24 5.15
C SER A 301 10.18 15.44 4.75
N ASN A 302 9.98 14.49 3.83
CA ASN A 302 11.08 13.93 3.07
C ASN A 302 11.74 15.11 2.35
N TYR A 303 12.93 15.44 2.82
CA TYR A 303 13.89 16.30 2.15
C TYR A 303 14.03 15.82 0.70
N SER A 304 13.27 16.42 -0.22
CA SER A 304 13.66 16.49 -1.62
C SER A 304 14.71 17.59 -1.70
N SER A 305 15.97 17.18 -1.52
CA SER A 305 17.11 18.02 -1.80
C SER A 305 17.06 18.41 -3.28
N ASN A 306 16.76 19.68 -3.47
CA ASN A 306 16.91 20.48 -4.67
C ASN A 306 18.23 20.14 -5.41
N ALA A 307 18.16 19.29 -6.43
CA ALA A 307 19.24 19.13 -7.39
C ALA A 307 19.08 20.19 -8.47
N SER A 308 19.90 21.23 -8.33
CA SER A 308 20.09 22.34 -9.25
C SER A 308 20.16 21.87 -10.71
N SER A 309 19.12 22.25 -11.47
CA SER A 309 19.22 22.43 -12.92
C SER A 309 20.00 23.71 -13.19
N GLY A 310 21.23 23.55 -13.67
CA GLY A 310 21.96 24.64 -14.32
C GLY A 310 21.30 24.97 -15.66
N GLY A 311 20.67 26.14 -15.74
CA GLY A 311 20.00 26.59 -16.97
C GLY A 311 19.39 27.97 -16.81
N ASN A 312 20.22 28.98 -17.01
CA ASN A 312 19.96 30.42 -16.97
C ASN A 312 18.70 30.87 -17.75
N SER A 313 17.89 31.80 -17.19
CA SER A 313 17.32 33.00 -17.88
C SER A 313 16.39 33.82 -16.97
N ASN A 314 16.83 35.06 -16.70
CA ASN A 314 16.11 36.28 -16.30
C ASN A 314 14.58 36.25 -16.15
N THR A 315 14.07 36.75 -15.00
CA THR A 315 13.49 38.12 -14.91
C THR A 315 13.04 38.42 -13.48
N SER A 316 13.45 39.59 -13.02
CA SER A 316 13.15 40.26 -11.75
C SER A 316 11.66 40.37 -11.45
N ASN A 317 11.22 40.06 -10.22
CA ASN A 317 10.76 41.12 -9.31
C ASN A 317 10.68 40.66 -7.86
N SER A 318 11.06 41.58 -6.98
CA SER A 318 11.19 41.47 -5.54
C SER A 318 9.84 41.58 -4.83
N SER A 319 9.58 40.68 -3.88
CA SER A 319 8.84 41.00 -2.65
C SER A 319 9.34 40.11 -1.52
N ASN A 320 10.38 40.59 -0.83
CA ASN A 320 10.68 40.16 0.53
C ASN A 320 9.52 40.55 1.45
N THR A 321 8.88 39.57 2.10
CA THR A 321 8.23 39.79 3.40
C THR A 321 8.40 38.54 4.27
N SER A 322 9.47 38.58 5.07
CA SER A 322 9.53 38.17 6.47
C SER A 322 8.95 36.80 6.85
N VAL A 323 9.77 35.75 6.74
CA VAL A 323 9.62 34.54 7.56
C VAL A 323 10.07 34.85 8.99
N SER A 324 9.15 35.45 9.74
CA SER A 324 9.26 35.59 11.19
C SER A 324 8.78 34.31 11.88
N SER A 325 9.55 33.89 12.89
CA SER A 325 9.24 32.88 13.91
C SER A 325 9.02 31.45 13.43
N LEU A 326 10.15 30.76 13.22
CA LEU A 326 10.27 29.32 13.39
C LEU A 326 10.14 29.01 14.89
N SER A 327 8.91 28.81 15.37
CA SER A 327 8.64 28.39 16.74
C SER A 327 7.30 27.66 16.83
N SER A 328 7.32 26.37 16.50
CA SER A 328 6.59 25.29 17.19
C SER A 328 6.75 23.96 16.45
N ILE A 329 7.87 23.25 16.68
CA ILE A 329 7.77 21.80 16.84
C ILE A 329 7.15 21.62 18.22
N THR A 330 5.99 20.96 18.28
CA THR A 330 5.49 20.07 19.35
C THR A 330 3.97 20.16 19.39
N ASN A 331 3.30 19.16 18.83
CA ASN A 331 2.33 18.30 19.53
C ASN A 331 1.57 17.51 18.47
N GLN A 332 1.93 16.24 18.36
CA GLN A 332 1.04 15.22 17.82
C GLN A 332 -0.29 15.34 18.55
N SER A 333 -1.39 15.62 17.83
CA SER A 333 -2.71 15.52 18.43
C SER A 333 -3.02 14.03 18.57
N ASP A 334 -2.83 13.50 19.77
CA ASP A 334 -3.36 12.19 20.13
C ASP A 334 -4.85 12.19 19.81
N THR A 335 -5.21 11.37 18.83
CA THR A 335 -6.56 11.35 18.25
C THR A 335 -7.51 10.67 19.22
N ALA A 336 -7.08 9.51 19.71
CA ALA A 336 -7.71 8.78 20.80
C ALA A 336 -6.71 7.83 21.46
N VAL A 337 -7.00 7.44 22.70
CA VAL A 337 -6.29 6.36 23.38
C VAL A 337 -7.28 5.24 23.67
N ILE A 338 -6.94 4.04 23.20
CA ILE A 338 -7.68 2.81 23.52
C ILE A 338 -6.90 2.06 24.58
N VAL A 339 -7.61 1.59 25.59
CA VAL A 339 -7.05 0.69 26.59
C VAL A 339 -7.68 -0.67 26.47
N ASN A 340 -6.84 -1.71 26.45
CA ASN A 340 -7.29 -3.07 26.57
C ASN A 340 -7.75 -3.33 28.02
N ASN A 341 -9.06 -3.36 28.22
CA ASN A 341 -9.66 -3.62 29.53
C ASN A 341 -9.87 -5.12 29.78
N ASN A 342 -9.13 -6.03 29.14
CA ASN A 342 -9.26 -7.45 29.44
C ASN A 342 -8.45 -7.84 30.68
N ASN A 343 -7.22 -7.35 30.78
CA ASN A 343 -6.32 -7.62 31.91
C ASN A 343 -5.61 -6.32 32.32
N TYR A 344 -5.54 -6.08 33.64
CA TYR A 344 -4.67 -5.05 34.19
C TYR A 344 -3.31 -5.63 34.56
N SER A 345 -2.33 -4.77 34.72
CA SER A 345 -0.99 -5.09 35.19
C SER A 345 -0.55 -4.10 36.27
N VAL A 346 0.31 -4.54 37.17
CA VAL A 346 0.97 -3.69 38.15
C VAL A 346 2.46 -4.03 38.11
N ASP A 347 3.28 -3.03 37.83
CA ASP A 347 4.73 -3.17 37.91
C ASP A 347 5.19 -2.83 39.32
N VAL A 348 5.81 -3.81 39.98
CA VAL A 348 6.24 -3.73 41.37
C VAL A 348 7.76 -3.80 41.42
N PRO A 349 8.45 -2.75 41.88
CA PRO A 349 9.90 -2.80 42.05
C PRO A 349 10.24 -3.69 43.25
N ILE A 350 11.01 -4.74 43.02
CA ILE A 350 11.46 -5.68 44.05
C ILE A 350 12.98 -5.60 44.21
N ASP A 351 13.45 -5.58 45.44
CA ASP A 351 14.89 -5.54 45.75
C ASP A 351 15.66 -6.74 45.17
N GLU A 352 16.91 -6.51 44.76
CA GLU A 352 17.81 -7.53 44.19
C GLU A 352 18.00 -8.76 45.10
N THR A 353 17.91 -8.60 46.42
CA THR A 353 18.01 -9.74 47.35
C THR A 353 16.79 -10.66 47.33
N ASP A 354 15.64 -10.13 46.94
CA ASP A 354 14.36 -10.82 47.01
C ASP A 354 13.87 -11.32 45.65
N ILE A 355 14.28 -10.67 44.55
CA ILE A 355 13.93 -11.08 43.18
C ILE A 355 14.30 -12.54 42.88
N SER A 356 15.40 -13.04 43.46
CA SER A 356 15.85 -14.43 43.28
C SER A 356 14.85 -15.50 43.77
N LYS A 357 13.91 -15.10 44.64
CA LYS A 357 12.87 -15.98 45.21
C LYS A 357 11.58 -15.96 44.39
N ILE A 358 11.41 -14.96 43.51
CA ILE A 358 10.21 -14.77 42.71
C ILE A 358 10.32 -15.55 41.40
N LYS A 359 9.21 -16.15 40.96
CA LYS A 359 9.12 -16.88 39.70
C LYS A 359 7.83 -16.54 38.97
N ILE A 360 7.90 -16.54 37.64
CA ILE A 360 6.73 -16.40 36.76
C ILE A 360 5.70 -17.48 37.13
N GLY A 361 4.42 -17.09 37.21
CA GLY A 361 3.29 -17.93 37.59
C GLY A 361 2.96 -17.97 39.08
N GLN A 362 3.73 -17.32 39.94
CA GLN A 362 3.38 -17.19 41.36
C GLN A 362 2.09 -16.37 41.54
N LYS A 363 1.27 -16.77 42.50
CA LYS A 363 0.07 -16.02 42.90
C LYS A 363 0.46 -14.79 43.70
N ALA A 364 -0.25 -13.70 43.49
CA ALA A 364 -0.12 -12.46 44.24
C ALA A 364 -1.49 -11.98 44.71
N THR A 365 -1.53 -11.37 45.89
CA THR A 365 -2.72 -10.71 46.42
C THR A 365 -2.51 -9.22 46.32
N LEU A 366 -3.45 -8.52 45.69
CA LEU A 366 -3.41 -7.07 45.51
C LEU A 366 -4.49 -6.40 46.35
N THR A 367 -4.15 -5.27 46.98
CA THR A 367 -5.08 -4.42 47.73
C THR A 367 -4.85 -2.96 47.36
N THR A 368 -5.82 -2.09 47.65
CA THR A 368 -5.70 -0.64 47.46
C THR A 368 -6.30 0.06 48.67
N ASP A 369 -5.71 1.20 49.04
CA ASP A 369 -6.16 1.99 50.20
C ASP A 369 -7.54 2.61 49.96
N ASP A 370 -7.91 2.83 48.69
CA ASP A 370 -9.20 3.42 48.32
C ASP A 370 -10.39 2.45 48.50
N LEU A 371 -10.13 1.13 48.48
CA LEU A 371 -11.14 0.08 48.63
C LEU A 371 -10.81 -0.77 49.86
N GLN A 372 -11.14 -0.24 51.04
CA GLN A 372 -10.84 -0.90 52.31
C GLN A 372 -11.46 -2.30 52.38
N GLY A 373 -10.61 -3.31 52.57
CA GLY A 373 -11.00 -4.70 52.79
C GLY A 373 -11.24 -5.54 51.52
N GLU A 374 -11.08 -4.99 50.32
CA GLU A 374 -11.15 -5.76 49.08
C GLU A 374 -9.76 -6.29 48.67
N THR A 375 -9.69 -7.57 48.32
CA THR A 375 -8.48 -8.25 47.83
C THR A 375 -8.70 -8.76 46.42
N PHE A 376 -7.76 -8.50 45.53
CA PHE A 376 -7.75 -8.98 44.15
C PHE A 376 -6.66 -10.04 43.98
N GLU A 377 -6.98 -11.13 43.27
CA GLU A 377 -5.98 -12.15 42.94
C GLU A 377 -5.30 -11.81 41.61
N GLY A 378 -3.98 -11.87 41.59
CA GLY A 378 -3.16 -11.70 40.40
C GLY A 378 -2.09 -12.78 40.29
N THR A 379 -1.38 -12.77 39.17
CA THR A 379 -0.30 -13.71 38.86
C THR A 379 0.91 -12.97 38.30
N VAL A 380 2.11 -13.35 38.74
CA VAL A 380 3.36 -12.82 38.18
C VAL A 380 3.50 -13.29 36.74
N THR A 381 3.53 -12.36 35.78
CA THR A 381 3.65 -12.66 34.34
C THR A 381 5.02 -12.35 33.78
N GLU A 382 5.70 -11.34 34.33
CA GLU A 382 7.01 -10.92 33.84
C GLU A 382 7.91 -10.51 35.00
N ILE A 383 9.21 -10.73 34.82
CA ILE A 383 10.27 -10.27 35.70
C ILE A 383 11.29 -9.58 34.80
N SER A 384 11.46 -8.27 34.96
CA SER A 384 12.43 -7.50 34.19
C SER A 384 13.84 -8.07 34.40
N SER A 385 14.59 -8.22 33.31
CA SER A 385 16.00 -8.62 33.37
C SER A 385 16.95 -7.43 33.53
N ILE A 386 16.41 -6.20 33.52
CA ILE A 386 17.18 -4.96 33.61
C ILE A 386 16.83 -4.30 34.95
N PRO A 387 17.81 -4.10 35.85
CA PRO A 387 17.55 -3.43 37.12
C PRO A 387 17.41 -1.91 36.94
N THR A 388 16.57 -1.32 37.77
CA THR A 388 16.49 0.13 38.00
C THR A 388 17.36 0.46 39.22
N ILE A 389 18.32 1.39 39.06
CA ILE A 389 19.21 1.80 40.16
C ILE A 389 18.80 3.18 40.64
N GLN A 390 18.33 3.28 41.88
CA GLN A 390 18.01 4.55 42.52
C GLN A 390 18.78 4.66 43.84
N ASN A 391 19.50 5.78 44.04
CA ASN A 391 20.33 6.01 45.23
C ASN A 391 21.29 4.84 45.54
N ASN A 392 21.86 4.23 44.50
CA ASN A 392 22.79 3.10 44.59
C ASN A 392 22.18 1.78 45.13
N VAL A 393 20.85 1.67 45.13
CA VAL A 393 20.08 0.44 45.41
C VAL A 393 19.47 -0.05 44.10
N ALA A 394 19.64 -1.34 43.78
CA ALA A 394 19.12 -1.97 42.58
C ALA A 394 17.80 -2.70 42.85
N SER A 395 16.76 -2.39 42.09
CA SER A 395 15.47 -3.08 42.09
C SER A 395 15.16 -3.63 40.70
N TYR A 396 14.41 -4.73 40.64
CA TYR A 396 13.93 -5.34 39.41
C TYR A 396 12.40 -5.27 39.39
N ASP A 397 11.85 -4.78 38.29
CA ASP A 397 10.40 -4.66 38.15
C ASP A 397 9.78 -6.03 37.88
N VAL A 398 8.76 -6.36 38.67
CA VAL A 398 7.96 -7.58 38.54
C VAL A 398 6.55 -7.17 38.14
N THR A 399 6.11 -7.64 36.97
CA THR A 399 4.77 -7.36 36.46
C THR A 399 3.80 -8.43 36.97
N VAL A 400 2.78 -7.98 37.71
CA VAL A 400 1.67 -8.82 38.17
C VAL A 400 0.43 -8.50 37.37
N SER A 401 -0.09 -9.50 36.65
CA SER A 401 -1.35 -9.37 35.90
C SER A 401 -2.54 -9.76 36.77
N LEU A 402 -3.64 -9.02 36.64
CA LEU A 402 -4.91 -9.29 37.29
C LEU A 402 -6.09 -9.13 36.32
N PRO A 403 -7.20 -9.85 36.53
CA PRO A 403 -8.41 -9.68 35.72
C PRO A 403 -8.99 -8.27 35.85
N TYR A 404 -9.64 -7.81 34.78
CA TYR A 404 -10.36 -6.54 34.80
C TYR A 404 -11.48 -6.50 35.85
N THR A 405 -11.65 -5.32 36.47
CA THR A 405 -12.76 -5.02 37.38
C THR A 405 -13.13 -3.54 37.29
N ASP A 406 -14.43 -3.24 37.28
CA ASP A 406 -14.97 -1.87 37.21
C ASP A 406 -14.62 -1.02 38.46
N LYS A 407 -14.19 -1.67 39.54
CA LYS A 407 -13.87 -1.01 40.81
C LYS A 407 -12.50 -0.32 40.82
N LEU A 408 -11.58 -0.79 39.97
CA LEU A 408 -10.20 -0.32 39.93
C LEU A 408 -10.00 0.65 38.76
N LYS A 409 -9.29 1.75 39.02
CA LYS A 409 -8.98 2.77 38.02
C LYS A 409 -7.51 2.73 37.65
N LEU A 410 -7.19 2.90 36.36
CA LEU A 410 -5.80 2.99 35.91
C LEU A 410 -5.09 4.17 36.58
N GLY A 411 -3.82 3.97 36.89
CA GLY A 411 -2.98 4.92 37.65
C GLY A 411 -3.15 4.83 39.17
N GLN A 412 -4.09 4.03 39.67
CA GLN A 412 -4.28 3.80 41.11
C GLN A 412 -3.09 3.03 41.71
N THR A 413 -2.65 3.43 42.90
CA THR A 413 -1.58 2.72 43.62
C THR A 413 -2.14 1.43 44.22
N MET A 414 -1.47 0.32 43.95
CA MET A 414 -1.81 -1.02 44.42
C MET A 414 -0.69 -1.53 45.32
N ASN A 415 -1.07 -2.09 46.47
CA ASN A 415 -0.19 -2.89 47.31
C ASN A 415 -0.23 -4.33 46.79
N VAL A 416 0.92 -4.93 46.52
CA VAL A 416 1.04 -6.26 45.93
C VAL A 416 1.83 -7.16 46.87
N SER A 417 1.24 -8.29 47.24
CA SER A 417 1.86 -9.31 48.10
C SER A 417 2.05 -10.60 47.32
N ILE A 418 3.28 -10.89 46.90
CA ILE A 418 3.62 -12.05 46.07
C ILE A 418 3.91 -13.25 46.97
N ILE A 419 3.24 -14.37 46.71
CA ILE A 419 3.40 -15.60 47.48
C ILE A 419 4.62 -16.37 46.95
N VAL A 420 5.76 -16.23 47.63
CA VAL A 420 7.03 -16.87 47.21
C VAL A 420 7.24 -18.28 47.78
N ALA A 421 6.60 -18.59 48.91
CA ALA A 421 6.59 -19.94 49.47
C ALA A 421 5.34 -20.16 50.33
N GLN A 422 4.62 -21.24 50.06
CA GLN A 422 3.48 -21.70 50.85
C GLN A 422 3.64 -23.18 51.13
N LYS A 423 3.39 -23.58 52.39
CA LYS A 423 3.43 -24.97 52.81
C LYS A 423 2.35 -25.21 53.85
N GLU A 424 1.52 -26.22 53.61
CA GLU A 424 0.43 -26.61 54.50
C GLU A 424 0.85 -27.75 55.43
N ASN A 425 0.12 -27.93 56.53
CA ASN A 425 0.33 -29.00 57.52
C ASN A 425 1.77 -29.04 58.08
N THR A 426 2.27 -27.89 58.55
CA THR A 426 3.63 -27.75 59.11
C THR A 426 3.60 -27.51 60.61
N LEU A 427 4.61 -28.05 61.32
CA LEU A 427 4.81 -27.76 62.74
C LEU A 427 5.49 -26.39 62.87
N LEU A 428 4.74 -25.38 63.31
CA LEU A 428 5.23 -24.01 63.46
C LEU A 428 5.67 -23.75 64.90
N LEU A 429 6.80 -23.06 65.02
CA LEU A 429 7.30 -22.58 66.30
C LEU A 429 7.55 -21.07 66.21
N PRO A 430 7.27 -20.26 67.24
CA PRO A 430 7.68 -18.86 67.27
C PRO A 430 9.19 -18.74 67.02
N ILE A 431 9.62 -17.81 66.16
CA ILE A 431 11.04 -17.68 65.77
C ILE A 431 11.95 -17.45 66.99
N GLU A 432 11.43 -16.77 68.00
CA GLU A 432 12.06 -16.46 69.30
C GLU A 432 12.43 -17.71 70.13
N ALA A 433 11.79 -18.85 69.86
CA ALA A 433 12.06 -20.11 70.56
C ALA A 433 13.26 -20.87 69.97
N VAL A 434 13.70 -20.52 68.74
CA VAL A 434 14.82 -21.17 68.07
C VAL A 434 16.10 -20.37 68.28
N GLN A 435 17.12 -21.03 68.82
CA GLN A 435 18.43 -20.46 69.04
C GLN A 435 19.41 -21.03 68.00
N THR A 436 20.38 -20.21 67.59
CA THR A 436 21.37 -20.58 66.58
C THR A 436 22.77 -20.55 67.20
N ASN A 437 23.49 -21.68 67.14
CA ASN A 437 24.89 -21.76 67.52
C ASN A 437 25.70 -22.29 66.33
N GLY A 438 26.37 -21.37 65.63
CA GLY A 438 27.01 -21.65 64.34
C GLY A 438 25.97 -22.09 63.30
N ASN A 439 26.20 -23.24 62.67
CA ASN A 439 25.26 -23.81 61.69
C ASN A 439 24.12 -24.63 62.32
N ASN A 440 24.15 -24.89 63.63
CA ASN A 440 23.18 -25.74 64.29
C ASN A 440 22.09 -24.90 64.94
N LYS A 441 20.83 -25.18 64.57
CA LYS A 441 19.65 -24.62 65.23
C LYS A 441 19.17 -25.57 66.31
N TYR A 442 18.78 -25.02 67.44
CA TYR A 442 18.30 -25.78 68.56
C TYR A 442 17.23 -25.04 69.33
N VAL A 443 16.39 -25.80 70.01
CA VAL A 443 15.37 -25.31 70.94
C VAL A 443 15.68 -25.85 72.33
N ILE A 444 15.19 -25.18 73.35
CA ILE A 444 15.31 -25.66 74.72
C ILE A 444 13.94 -26.15 75.17
N LEU A 445 13.84 -27.44 75.44
CA LEU A 445 12.60 -28.04 75.92
C LEU A 445 12.32 -27.60 77.35
N TYR A 446 11.06 -27.28 77.60
CA TYR A 446 10.57 -27.05 78.95
C TYR A 446 10.36 -28.40 79.65
N ASN A 447 11.03 -28.60 80.77
CA ASN A 447 10.86 -29.79 81.60
C ASN A 447 10.48 -29.36 83.01
N GLU A 448 9.27 -29.71 83.48
CA GLU A 448 8.74 -29.30 84.79
C GLU A 448 9.56 -29.88 85.97
N ASN A 449 10.38 -30.91 85.75
CA ASN A 449 11.07 -31.64 86.81
C ASN A 449 12.48 -31.15 87.20
N ASN A 450 12.98 -30.03 86.67
CA ASN A 450 14.30 -29.48 87.02
C ASN A 450 14.23 -28.22 87.87
N SER A 451 13.40 -28.28 88.92
CA SER A 451 13.46 -27.36 90.06
C SER A 451 14.20 -28.03 91.21
N ASN A 452 15.53 -28.21 91.09
CA ASN A 452 16.36 -28.44 92.29
C ASN A 452 17.81 -27.99 92.06
N ASN A 453 18.33 -27.35 93.11
CA ASN A 453 19.56 -26.56 93.17
C ASN A 453 20.84 -27.35 92.85
N ASN A 454 21.61 -26.90 91.86
CA ASN A 454 23.04 -26.56 91.94
C ASN A 454 23.63 -26.38 90.54
N GLY A 455 24.60 -25.46 90.44
CA GLY A 455 25.18 -24.95 89.19
C GLY A 455 25.57 -26.01 88.18
N GLY A 456 24.77 -26.09 87.11
CA GLY A 456 25.00 -26.99 85.97
C GLY A 456 23.72 -27.09 85.15
N ARG A 457 23.32 -26.00 84.48
CA ARG A 457 22.15 -26.01 83.58
C ARG A 457 22.44 -26.94 82.40
N ALA A 458 22.16 -28.22 82.53
CA ALA A 458 21.88 -29.07 81.38
C ALA A 458 20.55 -28.57 80.78
N ARG A 459 20.61 -27.46 80.03
CA ARG A 459 19.51 -27.03 79.20
C ARG A 459 19.22 -28.23 78.29
N ASN A 460 18.00 -28.76 78.33
CA ASN A 460 17.61 -29.88 77.47
C ASN A 460 17.51 -29.36 76.03
N ILE A 461 18.69 -29.18 75.44
CA ILE A 461 18.90 -28.62 74.13
C ILE A 461 18.58 -29.72 73.14
N ARG A 462 17.56 -29.49 72.33
CA ARG A 462 17.24 -30.36 71.22
C ARG A 462 17.59 -29.67 69.92
N GLN A 463 18.46 -30.29 69.14
CA GLN A 463 18.74 -29.82 67.80
C GLN A 463 17.50 -30.01 66.93
N VAL A 464 17.17 -28.99 66.16
CA VAL A 464 16.03 -28.99 65.26
C VAL A 464 16.48 -28.68 63.85
N GLN A 465 15.88 -29.35 62.88
CA GLN A 465 15.99 -28.94 61.48
C GLN A 465 14.81 -28.04 61.17
N THR A 466 15.11 -26.84 60.67
CA THR A 466 14.08 -25.84 60.36
C THR A 466 13.87 -25.73 58.87
N GLY A 467 12.63 -25.48 58.46
CA GLY A 467 12.25 -25.22 57.08
C GLY A 467 12.04 -23.73 56.82
N LEU A 468 10.92 -23.42 56.15
CA LEU A 468 10.51 -22.05 55.85
C LEU A 468 10.30 -21.25 57.15
N TYR A 469 10.60 -19.96 57.11
CA TYR A 469 10.33 -19.06 58.24
C TYR A 469 9.76 -17.75 57.73
N ASN A 470 8.99 -17.08 58.58
CA ASN A 470 8.59 -15.70 58.41
C ASN A 470 8.97 -14.92 59.69
N ASP A 471 8.54 -13.67 59.79
CA ASP A 471 8.93 -12.79 60.90
C ASP A 471 8.41 -13.26 62.27
N LYS A 472 7.44 -14.18 62.29
CA LYS A 472 6.78 -14.62 63.52
C LYS A 472 7.04 -16.09 63.84
N TYR A 473 7.10 -16.95 62.83
CA TYR A 473 7.12 -18.40 62.96
C TYR A 473 8.18 -19.01 62.05
N ILE A 474 8.73 -20.13 62.51
CA ILE A 474 9.65 -20.98 61.78
C ILE A 474 9.10 -22.40 61.75
N GLU A 475 9.13 -23.01 60.58
CA GLU A 475 8.78 -24.41 60.37
C GLU A 475 9.84 -25.32 60.99
N ILE A 476 9.40 -26.36 61.70
CA ILE A 476 10.24 -27.45 62.19
C ILE A 476 10.03 -28.68 61.30
N LEU A 477 11.08 -29.09 60.59
CA LEU A 477 11.09 -30.27 59.73
C LEU A 477 11.36 -31.55 60.53
N SER A 478 12.25 -31.47 61.51
CA SER A 478 12.57 -32.60 62.37
C SER A 478 13.16 -32.14 63.71
N GLY A 479 13.08 -33.01 64.71
CA GLY A 479 13.58 -32.76 66.05
C GLY A 479 12.51 -32.28 67.03
N LEU A 480 11.26 -32.04 66.64
CA LEU A 480 10.15 -31.82 67.58
C LEU A 480 8.90 -32.54 67.09
N ASN A 481 8.07 -32.97 68.04
CA ASN A 481 6.74 -33.47 67.76
C ASN A 481 5.69 -32.44 68.19
N GLU A 482 4.50 -32.53 67.60
CA GLU A 482 3.36 -31.74 68.04
C GLU A 482 3.07 -32.03 69.53
N GLY A 483 2.90 -30.96 70.33
CA GLY A 483 2.70 -31.03 71.77
C GLY A 483 3.97 -30.87 72.63
N ASP A 484 5.18 -30.90 72.04
CA ASP A 484 6.42 -30.59 72.77
C ASP A 484 6.43 -29.12 73.25
N LYS A 485 6.65 -28.90 74.56
CA LYS A 485 6.76 -27.56 75.14
C LYS A 485 8.20 -27.03 75.04
N VAL A 486 8.38 -25.86 74.45
CA VAL A 486 9.68 -25.18 74.33
C VAL A 486 9.70 -23.85 75.10
N LEU A 487 10.88 -23.44 75.54
CA LEU A 487 11.09 -22.14 76.15
C LEU A 487 11.23 -21.04 75.08
N ILE A 488 10.45 -19.97 75.22
CA ILE A 488 10.61 -18.75 74.44
C ILE A 488 11.55 -17.82 75.22
N PHE A 489 12.59 -17.32 74.55
CA PHE A 489 13.49 -16.35 75.15
C PHE A 489 12.95 -14.94 74.89
N GLY A 490 12.23 -14.38 75.87
CA GLY A 490 11.94 -12.96 75.89
C GLY A 490 13.21 -12.16 76.14
N ALA A 491 13.44 -11.10 75.37
CA ALA A 491 14.48 -10.12 75.72
C ALA A 491 14.21 -9.60 77.14
N ALA A 492 15.21 -9.67 78.02
CA ALA A 492 15.11 -9.10 79.35
C ALA A 492 14.97 -7.58 79.24
N THR A 493 13.81 -7.05 79.64
CA THR A 493 13.62 -5.63 79.89
C THR A 493 14.46 -5.25 81.11
N SER A 494 15.59 -4.58 80.88
CA SER A 494 16.35 -3.93 81.96
C SER A 494 15.55 -2.75 82.49
N SER A 495 14.77 -2.96 83.55
CA SER A 495 14.15 -1.89 84.32
C SER A 495 15.23 -1.17 85.15
N THR A 496 15.84 -0.14 84.57
CA THR A 496 16.68 0.79 85.32
C THR A 496 15.78 1.70 86.16
N ASN A 497 15.76 1.40 87.45
CA ASN A 497 15.22 2.27 88.49
C ASN A 497 16.14 3.49 88.61
N ASN A 498 15.65 4.70 88.36
CA ASN A 498 16.36 5.89 88.85
C ASN A 498 15.38 7.00 89.27
N ASN A 499 15.48 7.34 90.55
CA ASN A 499 14.69 8.36 91.22
C ASN A 499 15.25 9.75 90.89
N ASN A 500 14.35 10.62 90.40
CA ASN A 500 14.08 11.97 90.89
C ASN A 500 15.22 13.01 90.90
N SER A 501 15.17 14.02 90.01
CA SER A 501 15.34 15.44 90.41
C SER A 501 14.85 16.46 89.35
N ARG A 502 13.84 17.22 89.79
CA ARG A 502 13.46 18.62 89.50
C ARG A 502 14.43 19.58 88.78
N SER A 503 13.78 20.51 88.06
CA SER A 503 14.19 21.88 87.65
C SER A 503 15.04 21.96 86.37
N GLY A 504 14.81 22.84 85.40
CA GLY A 504 13.92 23.98 85.23
C GLY A 504 14.46 24.86 84.08
N PHE A 505 13.59 25.68 83.50
CA PHE A 505 13.87 27.00 82.88
C PHE A 505 14.75 27.16 81.62
N SER A 506 14.09 27.68 80.56
CA SER A 506 14.48 28.76 79.61
C SER A 506 15.72 28.69 78.70
N GLY A 507 15.51 29.12 77.46
CA GLY A 507 16.23 30.32 76.97
C GLY A 507 16.89 30.25 75.59
N PHE A 508 16.20 30.82 74.61
CA PHE A 508 16.68 31.66 73.49
C PHE A 508 18.19 31.80 73.21
N GLY A 509 18.56 31.61 71.93
CA GLY A 509 19.08 32.69 71.08
C GLY A 509 20.60 32.86 70.94
N GLY A 510 21.06 33.01 69.69
CA GLY A 510 22.37 33.63 69.39
C GLY A 510 23.02 33.23 68.07
N GLU A 511 22.62 33.85 66.96
CA GLU A 511 23.49 34.09 65.81
C GLU A 511 24.73 34.91 66.22
N ASN A 512 25.91 34.68 65.62
CA ASN A 512 26.54 35.69 64.75
C ASN A 512 27.84 35.21 64.06
N PHE A 513 28.11 35.89 62.96
CA PHE A 513 29.04 35.68 61.87
C PHE A 513 30.54 35.93 62.16
N GLY A 514 31.40 35.15 61.47
CA GLY A 514 32.34 35.67 60.45
C GLY A 514 33.75 36.12 60.86
N ASN A 515 34.79 35.55 60.21
CA ASN A 515 35.89 36.35 59.65
C ASN A 515 36.76 35.60 58.60
N ARG A 516 36.65 36.06 57.34
CA ARG A 516 37.67 36.39 56.30
C ARG A 516 38.97 35.58 56.10
N SER A 517 39.09 35.06 54.85
CA SER A 517 40.02 35.48 53.76
C SER A 517 41.55 35.35 53.91
N PHE A 518 42.18 34.59 52.99
CA PHE A 518 43.47 34.77 52.25
C PHE A 518 43.63 33.46 51.43
N GLY A 519 44.07 33.36 50.17
CA GLY A 519 45.10 34.06 49.40
C GLY A 519 45.89 32.95 48.68
N GLY A 520 46.09 33.04 47.35
CA GLY A 520 46.50 31.93 46.47
C GLY A 520 47.99 31.57 46.37
N GLY A 521 48.31 30.72 45.37
CA GLY A 521 49.65 30.30 44.93
C GLY A 521 49.62 28.82 44.50
N SER A 522 49.64 28.46 43.21
CA SER A 522 50.78 28.43 42.27
C SER A 522 51.91 27.47 42.67
N GLY A 523 52.16 26.47 41.83
CA GLY A 523 53.50 25.96 41.56
C GLY A 523 53.82 24.51 41.96
N GLY A 524 53.93 23.63 40.96
CA GLY A 524 55.23 23.02 40.65
C GLY A 524 55.62 21.66 41.25
N ALA A 525 55.54 20.66 40.37
CA ALA A 525 56.57 19.65 40.06
C ALA A 525 56.94 18.52 41.05
N GLY A 526 56.90 17.29 40.54
CA GLY A 526 57.48 16.09 41.15
C GLY A 526 57.40 14.84 40.26
N PHE A 527 58.17 14.83 39.16
CA PHE A 527 58.59 13.62 38.41
C PHE A 527 59.53 12.77 39.32
N ILE A 528 59.58 11.42 39.30
CA ILE A 528 60.40 10.57 38.40
C ILE A 528 60.17 9.04 38.62
N ILE A 529 59.80 8.35 37.52
CA ILE A 529 60.37 7.13 36.83
C ILE A 529 60.52 5.75 37.56
N ARG A 530 59.88 4.67 37.01
CA ARG A 530 60.53 3.57 36.19
C ARG A 530 59.64 2.37 35.77
N GLN A 531 59.56 2.21 34.43
CA GLN A 531 59.74 1.00 33.58
C GLN A 531 58.71 -0.16 33.67
N GLN A 532 58.24 -0.84 32.62
CA GLN A 532 58.83 -1.34 31.33
C GLN A 532 57.72 -1.40 30.24
N SER A 533 57.97 -1.00 28.98
CA SER A 533 58.50 -1.75 27.81
C SER A 533 57.53 -2.72 27.11
N GLY A 534 57.24 -2.45 25.83
CA GLY A 534 56.67 -3.40 24.87
C GLY A 534 55.94 -2.70 23.71
N GLY A 535 56.62 -2.50 22.56
CA GLY A 535 56.11 -1.73 21.42
C GLY A 535 55.76 -2.55 20.16
N ASN A 536 55.68 -1.81 19.04
CA ASN A 536 55.37 -2.15 17.63
C ASN A 536 53.87 -2.30 17.29
N ARG A 537 53.35 -1.81 16.15
CA ARG A 537 53.89 -1.10 14.97
C ARG A 537 52.73 -0.52 14.15
N SER A 538 53.01 0.56 13.43
CA SER A 538 52.18 1.23 12.42
C SER A 538 52.22 0.54 11.05
N ARG A 539 51.19 0.82 10.23
CA ARG A 539 51.05 0.88 8.73
C ARG A 539 49.80 0.11 8.29
N ASN A 540 48.90 0.60 7.44
CA ASN A 540 48.92 1.66 6.42
C ASN A 540 47.58 2.38 6.38
#